data_AF-A0A439KP59-F1
#
_entry.id   AF-A0A439KP59-F1
#
_cell.length_a   1.000
_cell.length_b   1.000
_cell.length_c   1.000
_cell.angle_alpha   90.00
_cell.angle_beta   90.00
_cell.angle_gamma   90.00
#
_symmetry.space_group_name_H-M   'P 1'
#
loop_
_entity.id
_entity.type
_entity.pdbx_description
1 polymer ?
#
loop_
_entity_poly.entity_id
_entity_poly.type
_entity_poly.pdbx_seq_one_letter_code
_entity_poly.pdbx_strand_id
1 'polypeptide(L)'
;MLYDLDWDEDARLAEWRQVLDRTSELPAVLRAALAIEAWADIEVLQRGAWIGGLLVGAMLREEGVTANHLACLHLGAQKIPRERRRSRASTERVAAFIDAIREAAVAGLKEHDRLLLARERMERVLQGRRSSSKLPALMDLVLSRPMVSTSMVQAALKVSRQGALDLIGAFSLRELTGRGSFRAWGII
;
A
#
# COMPACT_ATOMS: atom_id res chain seq x y z
N MET A 1 26.10 -13.06 7.06
CA MET A 1 25.20 -13.28 8.23
C MET A 1 24.87 -14.76 8.22
N LEU A 2 25.39 -15.51 9.19
CA LEU A 2 25.29 -16.97 9.29
C LEU A 2 23.87 -17.35 9.73
N TYR A 3 23.34 -18.44 9.16
CA TYR A 3 22.07 -19.04 9.57
C TYR A 3 22.23 -19.64 10.96
N ASP A 4 21.22 -19.47 11.82
CA ASP A 4 21.20 -20.09 13.14
C ASP A 4 20.39 -21.37 12.96
N LEU A 5 21.06 -22.51 13.07
CA LEU A 5 20.46 -23.81 12.82
C LEU A 5 19.44 -24.18 13.90
N ASP A 6 19.51 -23.52 15.07
CA ASP A 6 18.60 -23.73 16.18
C ASP A 6 17.37 -22.80 16.12
N TRP A 7 17.22 -22.03 15.03
CA TRP A 7 16.08 -21.12 14.86
C TRP A 7 14.82 -21.86 14.41
N ASP A 8 13.99 -22.21 15.38
CA ASP A 8 12.68 -22.85 15.15
C ASP A 8 11.61 -21.81 14.75
N GLU A 9 11.48 -21.53 13.45
CA GLU A 9 10.45 -20.61 12.92
C GLU A 9 9.02 -21.12 13.17
N ASP A 10 8.81 -22.44 13.19
CA ASP A 10 7.48 -23.04 13.37
C ASP A 10 6.98 -22.84 14.80
N ALA A 11 7.84 -23.08 15.79
CA ALA A 11 7.50 -22.85 17.20
C ALA A 11 7.23 -21.37 17.48
N ARG A 12 8.06 -20.47 16.93
CA ARG A 12 7.86 -19.01 17.07
C ARG A 12 6.61 -18.52 16.37
N LEU A 13 6.29 -19.07 15.19
CA LEU A 13 5.03 -18.76 14.49
C LEU A 13 3.82 -19.28 15.28
N ALA A 14 3.92 -20.46 15.91
CA ALA A 14 2.88 -20.98 16.79
C ALA A 14 2.68 -20.07 18.02
N GLU A 15 3.75 -19.57 18.63
CA GLU A 15 3.69 -18.59 19.72
C GLU A 15 2.99 -17.30 19.26
N TRP A 16 3.35 -16.77 18.10
CA TRP A 16 2.69 -15.59 17.54
C TRP A 16 1.20 -15.80 17.28
N ARG A 17 0.80 -16.99 16.80
CA ARG A 17 -0.63 -17.36 16.63
C ARG A 17 -1.38 -17.39 17.96
N GLN A 18 -0.75 -17.85 19.04
CA GLN A 18 -1.35 -17.78 20.38
C GLN A 18 -1.59 -16.34 20.85
N VAL A 19 -0.77 -15.38 20.42
CA VAL A 19 -1.04 -13.95 20.68
C VAL A 19 -2.30 -13.51 19.92
N LEU A 20 -2.46 -13.90 18.66
CA LEU A 20 -3.66 -13.59 17.88
C LEU A 20 -4.93 -14.17 18.49
N ASP A 21 -4.87 -15.40 19.00
CA ASP A 21 -6.01 -16.07 19.63
C ASP A 21 -6.39 -15.41 20.95
N ARG A 22 -5.40 -15.05 21.79
CA ARG A 22 -5.64 -14.36 23.07
C ARG A 22 -6.19 -12.94 22.93
N THR A 23 -6.04 -12.35 21.74
CA THR A 23 -6.41 -10.95 21.46
C THR A 23 -7.63 -10.84 20.54
N SER A 24 -8.32 -11.93 20.24
CA SER A 24 -9.47 -11.97 19.31
C SER A 24 -10.64 -11.08 19.72
N GLU A 25 -10.88 -10.94 21.03
CA GLU A 25 -11.97 -10.12 21.59
C GLU A 25 -11.62 -8.63 21.70
N LEU A 26 -10.37 -8.25 21.38
CA LEU A 26 -9.94 -6.86 21.45
C LEU A 26 -10.35 -6.10 20.18
N PRO A 27 -10.51 -4.76 20.26
CA PRO A 27 -10.71 -3.95 19.06
C PRO A 27 -9.61 -4.18 18.03
N ALA A 28 -9.99 -4.31 16.76
CA ALA A 28 -9.14 -4.64 15.62
C ALA A 28 -7.79 -3.88 15.57
N VAL A 29 -7.82 -2.57 15.84
CA VAL A 29 -6.61 -1.72 15.84
C VAL A 29 -5.66 -2.08 16.98
N LEU A 30 -6.20 -2.35 18.18
CA LEU A 30 -5.40 -2.77 19.33
C LEU A 30 -4.83 -4.17 19.11
N ARG A 31 -5.65 -5.09 18.60
CA ARG A 31 -5.22 -6.44 18.19
C ARG A 31 -4.08 -6.38 17.18
N ALA A 32 -4.21 -5.53 16.15
CA ALA A 32 -3.18 -5.33 15.15
C ALA A 32 -1.87 -4.77 15.75
N ALA A 33 -1.95 -3.78 16.63
CA ALA A 33 -0.77 -3.22 17.27
C ALA A 33 -0.03 -4.26 18.13
N LEU A 34 -0.77 -5.06 18.91
CA LEU A 34 -0.23 -6.17 19.71
C LEU A 34 0.40 -7.25 18.82
N ALA A 35 -0.25 -7.60 17.70
CA ALA A 35 0.26 -8.60 16.77
C ALA A 35 1.59 -8.18 16.10
N ILE A 36 1.73 -6.91 15.71
CA ILE A 36 2.98 -6.38 15.12
C ILE A 36 4.08 -6.32 16.16
N GLU A 37 3.74 -5.89 17.38
CA GLU A 37 4.69 -5.80 18.48
C GLU A 37 5.22 -7.19 18.87
N ALA A 38 4.33 -8.16 19.05
CA ALA A 38 4.69 -9.55 19.34
C ALA A 38 5.50 -10.19 18.22
N TRP A 39 5.20 -9.90 16.94
CA TRP A 39 6.01 -10.41 15.83
C TRP A 39 7.48 -9.99 15.93
N ALA A 40 7.73 -8.75 16.35
CA ALA A 40 9.07 -8.22 16.52
C ALA A 40 9.74 -8.69 17.81
N ASP A 41 8.97 -8.89 18.88
CA ASP A 41 9.47 -9.34 20.19
C ASP A 41 9.82 -10.84 20.18
N ILE A 42 8.98 -11.66 19.56
CA ILE A 42 9.20 -13.10 19.34
C ILE A 42 10.29 -13.34 18.30
N GLU A 43 10.60 -12.37 17.45
CA GLU A 43 11.48 -12.54 16.29
C GLU A 43 11.05 -13.76 15.46
N VAL A 44 9.82 -13.74 14.90
CA VAL A 44 9.22 -14.96 14.31
C VAL A 44 10.08 -15.58 13.20
N LEU A 45 10.53 -14.75 12.25
CA LEU A 45 11.37 -15.20 11.14
C LEU A 45 12.81 -14.75 11.33
N GLN A 46 13.75 -15.63 11.02
CA GLN A 46 15.16 -15.27 11.04
C GLN A 46 15.49 -14.23 9.96
N ARG A 47 14.76 -14.28 8.84
CA ARG A 47 14.85 -13.34 7.72
C ARG A 47 13.47 -12.89 7.29
N GLY A 48 13.36 -11.62 6.88
CA GLY A 48 12.10 -11.11 6.35
C GLY A 48 11.10 -10.66 7.43
N ALA A 49 11.59 -10.11 8.55
CA ALA A 49 10.74 -9.56 9.61
C ALA A 49 9.67 -8.55 9.13
N TRP A 50 9.81 -7.98 7.94
CA TRP A 50 8.79 -7.13 7.29
C TRP A 50 7.49 -7.85 6.95
N ILE A 51 7.49 -9.20 6.85
CA ILE A 51 6.31 -10.01 6.54
C ILE A 51 5.22 -9.85 7.60
N GLY A 52 5.58 -9.68 8.87
CA GLY A 52 4.62 -9.51 9.97
C GLY A 52 3.65 -8.35 9.74
N GLY A 53 4.15 -7.22 9.21
CA GLY A 53 3.29 -6.08 8.86
C GLY A 53 2.29 -6.39 7.75
N LEU A 54 2.62 -7.29 6.81
CA LEU A 54 1.68 -7.71 5.76
C LEU A 54 0.62 -8.67 6.29
N LEU A 55 0.99 -9.61 7.15
CA LEU A 55 0.04 -10.52 7.79
C LEU A 55 -0.96 -9.75 8.64
N VAL A 56 -0.50 -8.78 9.43
CA VAL A 56 -1.39 -7.92 10.21
C VAL A 56 -2.24 -7.00 9.33
N GLY A 57 -1.70 -6.50 8.22
CA GLY A 57 -2.51 -5.78 7.23
C GLY A 57 -3.60 -6.66 6.62
N ALA A 58 -3.34 -7.95 6.41
CA ALA A 58 -4.33 -8.91 5.93
C ALA A 58 -5.41 -9.20 6.99
N MET A 59 -5.01 -9.30 8.26
CA MET A 59 -5.94 -9.43 9.40
C MET A 59 -6.88 -8.23 9.50
N LEU A 60 -6.37 -6.99 9.40
CA LEU A 60 -7.22 -5.78 9.39
C LEU A 60 -8.22 -5.77 8.23
N ARG A 61 -7.86 -6.36 7.09
CA ARG A 61 -8.77 -6.51 5.94
C ARG A 61 -9.83 -7.56 6.21
N GLU A 62 -9.46 -8.71 6.78
CA GLU A 62 -10.38 -9.79 7.15
C GLU A 62 -11.41 -9.32 8.20
N GLU A 63 -10.98 -8.51 9.17
CA GLU A 63 -11.85 -7.90 10.19
C GLU A 63 -12.68 -6.71 9.66
N GLY A 64 -12.54 -6.35 8.39
CA GLY A 64 -13.35 -5.31 7.74
C GLY A 64 -12.86 -3.87 7.94
N VAL A 65 -11.82 -3.63 8.76
CA VAL A 65 -11.25 -2.28 8.99
C VAL A 65 -10.73 -1.69 7.67
N THR A 66 -10.06 -2.51 6.87
CA THR A 66 -9.59 -2.13 5.53
C THR A 66 -10.22 -3.04 4.47
N ALA A 67 -11.54 -3.24 4.49
CA ALA A 67 -12.24 -4.22 3.65
C ALA A 67 -11.86 -4.18 2.15
N ASN A 68 -11.57 -3.00 1.61
CA ASN A 68 -11.31 -2.79 0.17
C ASN A 68 -9.83 -2.67 -0.20
N HIS A 69 -8.88 -2.78 0.75
CA HIS A 69 -7.46 -2.65 0.47
C HIS A 69 -6.58 -3.38 1.49
N LEU A 70 -5.32 -3.62 1.14
CA LEU A 70 -4.32 -4.09 2.10
C LEU A 70 -3.67 -2.87 2.77
N ALA A 71 -3.76 -2.77 4.10
CA ALA A 71 -3.22 -1.64 4.85
C ALA A 71 -1.68 -1.58 4.71
N CYS A 72 -1.16 -0.46 4.21
CA CYS A 72 0.29 -0.23 4.09
C CYS A 72 0.88 0.29 5.42
N LEU A 73 0.92 -0.57 6.45
CA LEU A 73 1.35 -0.20 7.81
C LEU A 73 2.76 0.38 7.89
N HIS A 74 3.65 -0.04 6.99
CA HIS A 74 5.01 0.49 6.87
C HIS A 74 5.06 1.99 6.56
N LEU A 75 4.07 2.53 5.82
CA LEU A 75 3.98 3.96 5.51
C LEU A 75 3.70 4.81 6.75
N GLY A 76 2.98 4.26 7.73
CA GLY A 76 2.80 4.90 9.02
C GLY A 76 3.99 4.69 9.95
N ALA A 77 4.54 3.47 9.97
CA ALA A 77 5.68 3.14 10.84
C ALA A 77 6.93 4.00 10.57
N GLN A 78 7.18 4.41 9.31
CA GLN A 78 8.27 5.35 8.97
C GLN A 78 8.09 6.76 9.57
N LYS A 79 6.86 7.14 9.96
CA LYS A 79 6.55 8.42 10.62
C LYS A 79 6.77 8.36 12.13
N ILE A 80 6.87 7.16 12.70
CA ILE A 80 7.03 6.97 14.13
C ILE A 80 8.52 6.83 14.48
N PRO A 81 9.02 7.62 15.47
CA PRO A 81 10.40 7.56 15.94
C PRO A 81 10.82 6.13 16.28
N ARG A 82 12.07 5.79 15.93
CA ARG A 82 12.60 4.44 16.12
C ARG A 82 12.65 4.06 17.60
N GLU A 83 12.94 5.03 18.46
CA GLU A 83 13.09 4.91 19.90
C GLU A 83 11.78 4.46 20.55
N ARG A 84 10.65 4.99 20.07
CA ARG A 84 9.31 4.57 20.52
C ARG A 84 8.99 3.14 20.07
N ARG A 85 9.21 2.84 18.79
CA ARG A 85 8.97 1.49 18.21
C ARG A 85 9.88 0.40 18.79
N ARG A 86 11.04 0.78 19.33
CA ARG A 86 12.00 -0.13 19.99
C ARG A 86 12.17 0.17 21.47
N SER A 87 11.16 0.78 22.09
CA SER A 87 11.17 1.04 23.52
C SER A 87 11.32 -0.27 24.30
N ARG A 88 12.02 -0.23 25.43
CA ARG A 88 12.08 -1.37 26.35
C ARG A 88 10.73 -1.68 26.99
N ALA A 89 9.86 -0.68 27.09
CA ALA A 89 8.50 -0.85 27.61
C ALA A 89 7.56 -1.32 26.49
N SER A 90 6.97 -2.51 26.65
CA SER A 90 6.02 -3.07 25.67
C SER A 90 4.82 -2.14 25.43
N THR A 91 4.26 -1.53 26.48
CA THR A 91 3.15 -0.56 26.36
C THR A 91 3.49 0.62 25.43
N GLU A 92 4.73 1.11 25.49
CA GLU A 92 5.18 2.21 24.61
C GLU A 92 5.32 1.74 23.16
N ARG A 93 5.79 0.49 22.93
CA ARG A 93 5.85 -0.09 21.59
C ARG A 93 4.44 -0.28 21.00
N VAL A 94 3.51 -0.79 21.79
CA VAL A 94 2.09 -0.95 21.37
C VAL A 94 1.49 0.40 21.02
N ALA A 95 1.66 1.43 21.87
CA ALA A 95 1.20 2.78 21.58
C ALA A 95 1.83 3.34 20.28
N ALA A 96 3.12 3.10 20.07
CA ALA A 96 3.82 3.48 18.85
C ALA A 96 3.26 2.80 17.60
N PHE A 97 2.80 1.55 17.69
CA PHE A 97 2.16 0.86 16.57
C PHE A 97 0.70 1.30 16.33
N ILE A 98 -0.03 1.68 17.37
CA ILE A 98 -1.34 2.34 17.21
C ILE A 98 -1.16 3.67 16.45
N ASP A 99 -0.18 4.48 16.86
CA ASP A 99 0.16 5.72 16.15
C ASP A 99 0.58 5.45 14.70
N ALA A 100 1.33 4.38 14.45
CA ALA A 100 1.71 3.98 13.09
C ALA A 100 0.48 3.61 12.24
N ILE A 101 -0.49 2.86 12.79
CA ILE A 101 -1.74 2.51 12.08
C ILE A 101 -2.52 3.79 11.74
N ARG A 102 -2.60 4.74 12.68
CA ARG A 102 -3.23 6.05 12.45
C ARG A 102 -2.54 6.81 11.32
N GLU A 103 -1.21 6.91 11.33
CA GLU A 103 -0.47 7.61 10.29
C GLU A 103 -0.60 6.94 8.91
N ALA A 104 -0.69 5.60 8.87
CA ALA A 104 -0.98 4.87 7.65
C ALA A 104 -2.37 5.19 7.10
N ALA A 105 -3.40 5.26 7.96
CA ALA A 105 -4.75 5.65 7.56
C ALA A 105 -4.82 7.10 7.05
N VAL A 106 -4.15 8.04 7.73
CA VAL A 106 -4.07 9.44 7.28
C VAL A 106 -3.37 9.56 5.92
N ALA A 107 -2.29 8.80 5.69
CA ALA A 107 -1.63 8.77 4.38
C ALA A 107 -2.55 8.21 3.29
N GLY A 108 -3.32 7.15 3.59
CA GLY A 108 -4.30 6.57 2.67
C GLY A 108 -5.41 7.54 2.29
N LEU A 109 -5.96 8.28 3.26
CA LEU A 109 -6.99 9.31 3.00
C LEU A 109 -6.46 10.42 2.08
N LYS A 110 -5.23 10.90 2.33
CA LYS A 110 -4.61 11.91 1.47
C LYS A 110 -4.40 11.43 0.03
N GLU A 111 -3.98 10.18 -0.14
CA GLU A 111 -3.83 9.59 -1.47
C GLU A 111 -5.18 9.40 -2.16
N HIS A 112 -6.20 8.96 -1.41
CA HIS A 112 -7.56 8.84 -1.93
C HIS A 112 -8.10 10.19 -2.45
N ASP A 113 -7.98 11.26 -1.66
CA ASP A 113 -8.42 12.61 -2.06
C ASP A 113 -7.67 13.09 -3.31
N ARG A 114 -6.36 12.85 -3.37
CA ARG A 114 -5.55 13.15 -4.55
C ARG A 114 -6.04 12.40 -5.80
N LEU A 115 -6.36 11.11 -5.68
CA LEU A 115 -6.87 10.31 -6.79
C LEU A 115 -8.28 10.73 -7.22
N LEU A 116 -9.14 11.14 -6.28
CA LEU A 116 -10.45 11.71 -6.60
C LEU A 116 -10.32 13.02 -7.39
N LEU A 117 -9.47 13.95 -6.94
CA LEU A 117 -9.23 15.20 -7.66
C LEU A 117 -8.66 14.95 -9.08
N ALA A 118 -7.80 13.95 -9.24
CA ALA A 118 -7.28 13.56 -10.54
C ALA A 118 -8.39 12.98 -11.45
N ARG A 119 -9.26 12.13 -10.90
CA ARG A 119 -10.45 11.61 -11.60
C ARG A 119 -11.34 12.75 -12.10
N GLU A 120 -11.73 13.68 -11.24
CA GLU A 120 -12.59 14.82 -11.61
C GLU A 120 -11.98 15.69 -12.73
N ARG A 121 -10.65 15.88 -12.72
CA ARG A 121 -9.93 16.58 -13.79
C ARG A 121 -10.00 15.83 -15.11
N MET A 122 -9.81 14.51 -15.08
CA MET A 122 -9.89 13.67 -16.28
C MET A 122 -11.32 13.58 -16.83
N GLU A 123 -12.33 13.47 -15.95
CA GLU A 123 -13.75 13.45 -16.35
C GLU A 123 -14.17 14.73 -17.08
N ARG A 124 -13.65 15.90 -16.67
CA ARG A 124 -13.85 17.15 -17.40
C ARG A 124 -13.27 17.11 -18.82
N VAL A 125 -12.14 16.44 -19.03
CA VAL A 125 -11.56 16.25 -20.38
C VAL A 125 -12.41 15.33 -21.26
N LEU A 126 -13.20 14.43 -20.64
CA LEU A 126 -14.13 13.54 -21.35
C LEU A 126 -15.38 14.25 -21.86
N GLN A 127 -15.76 15.39 -21.29
CA GLN A 127 -16.94 16.15 -21.72
C GLN A 127 -16.82 16.56 -23.20
N GLY A 128 -17.86 16.30 -23.99
CA GLY A 128 -17.88 16.59 -25.42
C GLY A 128 -16.99 15.67 -26.29
N ARG A 129 -16.36 14.64 -25.72
CA ARG A 129 -15.65 13.62 -26.50
C ARG A 129 -16.62 12.63 -27.14
N ARG A 130 -16.22 12.09 -28.28
CA ARG A 130 -17.00 11.08 -29.01
C ARG A 130 -17.15 9.81 -28.15
N SER A 131 -18.28 9.14 -28.27
CA SER A 131 -18.56 7.85 -27.60
C SER A 131 -17.55 6.75 -27.97
N SER A 132 -16.95 6.82 -29.15
CA SER A 132 -15.91 5.87 -29.61
C SER A 132 -14.51 6.13 -29.04
N SER A 133 -14.34 7.18 -28.22
CA SER A 133 -13.05 7.52 -27.61
C SER A 133 -12.55 6.44 -26.65
N LYS A 134 -11.23 6.18 -26.67
CA LYS A 134 -10.54 5.32 -25.70
C LYS A 134 -10.11 6.06 -24.43
N LEU A 135 -10.39 7.36 -24.31
CA LEU A 135 -10.03 8.15 -23.14
C LEU A 135 -10.66 7.67 -21.82
N PRO A 136 -11.94 7.24 -21.75
CA PRO A 136 -12.50 6.68 -20.52
C PRO A 136 -11.71 5.45 -20.04
N ALA A 137 -11.37 4.55 -20.95
CA ALA A 137 -10.58 3.37 -20.64
C ALA A 137 -9.13 3.73 -20.25
N LEU A 138 -8.55 4.79 -20.81
CA LEU A 138 -7.25 5.31 -20.34
C LEU A 138 -7.35 5.87 -18.92
N MET A 139 -8.42 6.60 -18.59
CA MET A 139 -8.65 7.14 -17.25
C MET A 139 -8.70 6.01 -16.21
N ASP A 140 -9.46 4.95 -16.48
CA ASP A 140 -9.52 3.78 -15.59
C ASP A 140 -8.14 3.10 -15.46
N LEU A 141 -7.41 2.97 -16.57
CA LEU A 141 -6.06 2.41 -16.56
C LEU A 141 -5.10 3.22 -15.68
N VAL A 142 -5.13 4.55 -15.80
CA VAL A 142 -4.29 5.47 -15.02
C VAL A 142 -4.68 5.46 -13.54
N LEU A 143 -5.97 5.46 -13.21
CA LEU A 143 -6.42 5.43 -11.81
C LEU A 143 -6.13 4.08 -11.13
N SER A 144 -6.07 2.99 -11.90
CA SER A 144 -5.80 1.66 -11.37
C SER A 144 -4.31 1.38 -11.06
N ARG A 145 -3.39 2.25 -11.52
CA ARG A 145 -1.96 1.97 -11.51
C ARG A 145 -1.16 3.22 -11.13
N PRO A 146 -0.13 3.11 -10.27
CA PRO A 146 0.68 4.25 -9.87
C PRO A 146 1.49 4.87 -11.03
N MET A 147 1.73 4.08 -12.09
CA MET A 147 2.33 4.55 -13.33
C MET A 147 1.80 3.76 -14.54
N VAL A 148 1.75 4.42 -15.69
CA VAL A 148 1.45 3.80 -16.98
C VAL A 148 2.54 4.16 -17.99
N SER A 149 3.02 3.19 -18.76
CA SER A 149 3.92 3.44 -19.89
C SER A 149 3.15 3.46 -21.22
N THR A 150 3.79 3.93 -22.29
CA THR A 150 3.19 3.86 -23.63
C THR A 150 2.85 2.42 -24.03
N SER A 151 3.73 1.46 -23.73
CA SER A 151 3.50 0.05 -24.05
C SER A 151 2.32 -0.55 -23.27
N MET A 152 2.13 -0.14 -22.02
CA MET A 152 0.96 -0.56 -21.22
C MET A 152 -0.34 -0.04 -21.85
N VAL A 153 -0.36 1.22 -22.30
CA VAL A 153 -1.54 1.82 -22.95
C VAL A 153 -1.82 1.14 -24.29
N GLN A 154 -0.79 0.88 -25.10
CA GLN A 154 -0.94 0.15 -26.37
C GLN A 154 -1.56 -1.24 -26.15
N ALA A 155 -1.03 -2.00 -25.19
CA ALA A 155 -1.51 -3.35 -24.89
C ALA A 155 -2.94 -3.34 -24.34
N ALA A 156 -3.24 -2.45 -23.39
CA ALA A 156 -4.55 -2.40 -22.74
C ALA A 156 -5.65 -1.87 -23.67
N LEU A 157 -5.35 -0.85 -24.48
CA LEU A 157 -6.35 -0.16 -25.30
C LEU A 157 -6.34 -0.59 -26.79
N LYS A 158 -5.39 -1.46 -27.17
CA LYS A 158 -5.19 -1.95 -28.54
C LYS A 158 -5.03 -0.82 -29.55
N VAL A 159 -4.15 0.14 -29.23
CA VAL A 159 -3.86 1.32 -30.06
C VAL A 159 -2.40 1.30 -30.55
N SER A 160 -2.12 2.05 -31.62
CA SER A 160 -0.75 2.28 -32.06
C SER A 160 0.05 3.05 -31.01
N ARG A 161 1.39 3.04 -31.11
CA ARG A 161 2.27 3.82 -30.22
C ARG A 161 1.91 5.30 -30.22
N GLN A 162 1.69 5.87 -31.42
CA GLN A 162 1.30 7.28 -31.55
C GLN A 162 -0.07 7.52 -30.93
N GLY A 163 -1.06 6.65 -31.20
CA GLY A 163 -2.39 6.77 -30.58
C GLY A 163 -2.35 6.71 -29.05
N ALA A 164 -1.47 5.89 -28.46
CA ALA A 164 -1.26 5.88 -27.02
C ALA A 164 -0.69 7.21 -26.50
N LEU A 165 0.31 7.78 -27.19
CA LEU A 165 0.89 9.08 -26.83
C LEU A 165 -0.12 10.22 -26.95
N ASP A 166 -0.96 10.21 -27.99
CA ASP A 166 -2.01 11.21 -28.20
C ASP A 166 -3.07 11.14 -27.10
N LEU A 167 -3.48 9.92 -26.70
CA LEU A 167 -4.41 9.72 -25.59
C LEU A 167 -3.80 10.19 -24.25
N ILE A 168 -2.54 9.84 -23.98
CA ILE A 168 -1.82 10.29 -22.78
C ILE A 168 -1.75 11.82 -22.73
N GLY A 169 -1.44 12.45 -23.87
CA GLY A 169 -1.35 13.92 -23.99
C GLY A 169 -2.67 14.65 -23.76
N ALA A 170 -3.81 13.97 -23.81
CA ALA A 170 -5.10 14.56 -23.47
C ALA A 170 -5.27 14.80 -21.96
N PHE A 171 -4.56 14.05 -21.12
CA PHE A 171 -4.58 14.21 -19.66
C PHE A 171 -3.34 14.96 -19.18
N SER A 172 -3.48 15.75 -18.11
CA SER A 172 -2.36 16.45 -17.46
C SER A 172 -1.54 15.51 -16.57
N LEU A 173 -1.07 14.38 -17.12
CA LEU A 173 -0.25 13.42 -16.40
C LEU A 173 1.21 13.87 -16.37
N ARG A 174 1.89 13.63 -15.25
CA ARG A 174 3.30 13.96 -15.13
C ARG A 174 4.13 12.80 -15.64
N GLU A 175 5.05 13.10 -16.56
CA GLU A 175 6.11 12.16 -16.91
C GLU A 175 7.04 11.95 -15.72
N LEU A 176 7.15 10.70 -15.28
CA LEU A 176 7.95 10.27 -14.12
C LEU A 176 9.40 9.95 -14.51
N THR A 177 9.62 9.61 -15.77
CA THR A 177 10.90 9.17 -16.32
C THR A 177 11.57 10.32 -17.06
N GLY A 178 12.65 10.89 -16.53
CA GLY A 178 13.42 11.95 -17.21
C GLY A 178 14.31 11.46 -18.37
N ARG A 179 14.06 10.28 -18.96
CA ARG A 179 14.93 9.65 -19.97
C ARG A 179 14.12 9.22 -21.20
N GLY A 180 14.60 9.62 -22.38
CA GLY A 180 13.82 9.66 -23.62
C GLY A 180 13.09 8.37 -24.05
N SER A 181 13.77 7.24 -24.20
CA SER A 181 13.22 6.08 -24.93
C SER A 181 12.11 5.32 -24.19
N PHE A 182 12.09 5.36 -22.85
CA PHE A 182 11.05 4.74 -22.03
C PHE A 182 10.38 5.79 -21.16
N ARG A 183 9.17 6.18 -21.57
CA ARG A 183 8.36 7.18 -20.88
C ARG A 183 7.27 6.50 -20.05
N ALA A 184 7.16 6.91 -18.80
CA ALA A 184 6.05 6.53 -17.92
C ALA A 184 5.43 7.78 -17.31
N TRP A 185 4.12 7.74 -17.12
CA TRP A 185 3.33 8.83 -16.59
C TRP A 185 2.56 8.38 -15.35
N GLY A 186 2.33 9.32 -14.44
CA GLY A 186 1.52 9.08 -13.25
C GLY A 186 0.80 10.34 -12.78
N ILE A 187 -0.10 10.15 -11.83
CA ILE A 187 -0.73 11.21 -11.06
C ILE A 187 0.27 11.64 -10.00
N ILE A 188 0.56 12.93 -9.86
CA ILE A 188 1.37 13.55 -8.78
C ILE A 188 0.52 14.52 -7.98
#